data_AF-A0A2I1GR49-F1
#
_entry.id   AF-A0A2I1GR49-F1
#
_cell.length_a   1.000
_cell.length_b   1.000
_cell.length_c   1.000
_cell.angle_alpha   90.00
_cell.angle_beta   90.00
_cell.angle_gamma   90.00
#
_symmetry.space_group_name_H-M   'P 1'
#
loop_
_entity.id
_entity.type
_entity.pdbx_description
1 polymer ?
#
loop_
_entity_poly.entity_id
_entity_poly.type
_entity_poly.pdbx_seq_one_letter_code
_entity_poly.pdbx_strand_id
1 'polypeptide(L)'
;MGASYSTCAICVESRYTSEFKAVTKNCKHTALTCQTCVNRHIEAELNNKGNLEIICLVESCRQIMDYSDIENVARKEVMARYDRMLVNSALGGDPNFRWCKNSKCGSGQIHSSGHNEPIMRCESCGQKSCYTHDVLWHTDLTCTQYSDIIKKAEEATQDLLNRETKACPKCGVRITKNGGCNHMTCKISTCKHEFCWL
;
A
#
# COMPACT_ATOMS: atom_id res chain seq x y z
N MET A 1 41.91 0.31 -20.92
CA MET A 1 41.57 0.38 -19.48
C MET A 1 40.41 -0.58 -19.26
N GLY A 2 40.65 -1.70 -18.57
CA GLY A 2 39.64 -2.76 -18.41
C GLY A 2 38.49 -2.31 -17.52
N ALA A 3 37.27 -2.76 -17.85
CA ALA A 3 36.11 -2.51 -17.00
C ALA A 3 36.31 -3.17 -15.63
N SER A 4 36.16 -2.40 -14.55
CA SER A 4 36.25 -2.88 -13.17
C SER A 4 34.88 -3.35 -12.69
N TYR A 5 34.82 -4.53 -12.06
CA TYR A 5 33.60 -5.16 -11.58
C TYR A 5 33.67 -5.39 -10.08
N SER A 6 32.51 -5.29 -9.41
CA SER A 6 32.32 -5.61 -7.99
C SER A 6 31.08 -6.49 -7.80
N THR A 7 31.08 -7.30 -6.75
CA THR A 7 29.93 -8.15 -6.40
C THR A 7 28.98 -7.42 -5.46
N CYS A 8 27.69 -7.44 -5.76
CA CYS A 8 26.65 -6.82 -4.94
C CYS A 8 26.36 -7.62 -3.67
N ALA A 9 26.29 -6.97 -2.51
CA ALA A 9 26.00 -7.61 -1.23
C ALA A 9 24.57 -8.17 -1.11
N ILE A 10 23.65 -7.76 -2.00
CA ILE A 10 22.23 -8.12 -1.93
C ILE A 10 21.86 -9.18 -2.96
N CYS A 11 22.12 -8.91 -4.25
CA CYS A 11 21.81 -9.88 -5.30
C CYS A 11 22.95 -10.86 -5.59
N VAL A 12 24.14 -10.66 -5.01
CA VAL A 12 25.32 -11.52 -5.21
C VAL A 12 25.81 -11.58 -6.67
N GLU A 13 25.33 -10.67 -7.52
CA GLU A 13 25.75 -10.56 -8.92
C GLU A 13 26.96 -9.64 -9.08
N SER A 14 27.83 -9.97 -10.03
CA SER A 14 28.92 -9.09 -10.47
C SER A 14 28.37 -7.98 -11.37
N ARG A 15 28.60 -6.74 -10.97
CA ARG A 15 28.15 -5.52 -11.66
C ARG A 15 29.32 -4.57 -11.87
N TYR A 16 29.19 -3.63 -12.80
CA TYR A 16 30.23 -2.62 -13.01
C TYR A 16 30.38 -1.77 -11.75
N THR A 17 31.61 -1.40 -11.39
CA THR A 17 31.86 -0.54 -10.23
C THR A 17 31.12 0.80 -10.30
N SER A 18 30.82 1.30 -11.50
CA SER A 18 30.01 2.51 -11.71
C SER A 18 28.56 2.40 -11.23
N GLU A 19 28.04 1.17 -11.06
CA GLU A 19 26.70 0.92 -10.52
C GLU A 19 26.66 0.96 -8.98
N PHE A 20 27.82 1.07 -8.32
CA PHE A 20 27.92 1.14 -6.87
C PHE A 20 28.09 2.59 -6.44
N LYS A 21 26.99 3.24 -6.10
CA LYS A 21 26.96 4.63 -5.63
C LYS A 21 26.45 4.67 -4.19
N ALA A 22 26.94 5.64 -3.42
CA ALA A 22 26.38 5.92 -2.12
C ALA A 22 24.90 6.28 -2.29
N VAL A 23 24.04 5.70 -1.45
CA VAL A 23 22.59 5.89 -1.53
C VAL A 23 22.21 7.33 -1.17
N THR A 24 22.91 7.90 -0.19
CA THR A 24 22.85 9.33 0.15
C THR A 24 24.25 9.82 0.48
N LYS A 25 24.49 11.13 0.34
CA LYS A 25 25.74 11.78 0.76
C LYS A 25 25.99 11.64 2.27
N ASN A 26 24.94 11.39 3.05
CA ASN A 26 25.01 11.24 4.50
C ASN A 26 25.48 9.84 4.95
N CYS A 27 25.55 8.87 4.02
CA CYS A 27 26.08 7.53 4.28
C CYS A 27 27.58 7.58 4.54
N LYS A 28 28.03 7.05 5.68
CA LYS A 28 29.47 6.89 6.01
C LYS A 28 30.02 5.51 5.66
N HIS A 29 29.19 4.63 5.13
CA HIS A 29 29.58 3.27 4.72
C HIS A 29 29.93 3.22 3.24
N THR A 30 30.68 2.20 2.85
CA THR A 30 31.02 1.94 1.45
C THR A 30 29.78 1.53 0.65
N ALA A 31 29.76 1.85 -0.64
CA ALA A 31 28.71 1.44 -1.56
C ALA A 31 28.93 -0.01 -1.98
N LEU A 32 28.30 -0.95 -1.26
CA LEU A 32 28.37 -2.40 -1.55
C LEU A 32 27.13 -2.93 -2.27
N THR A 33 26.19 -2.05 -2.60
CA THR A 33 24.92 -2.40 -3.24
C THR A 33 24.84 -1.78 -4.61
N CYS A 34 24.49 -2.59 -5.62
CA CYS A 34 24.29 -2.10 -6.97
C CYS A 34 23.02 -1.24 -7.09
N GLN A 35 23.03 -0.30 -8.04
CA GLN A 35 21.92 0.63 -8.29
C GLN A 35 20.57 -0.07 -8.52
N THR A 36 20.55 -1.26 -9.12
CA THR A 36 19.34 -2.06 -9.32
C THR A 36 18.70 -2.51 -8.00
N CYS A 37 19.51 -2.89 -7.01
CA CYS A 37 18.99 -3.27 -5.70
C CYS A 37 18.50 -2.06 -4.90
N VAL A 38 19.19 -0.91 -5.01
CA VAL A 38 18.72 0.34 -4.40
C VAL A 38 17.38 0.78 -5.00
N ASN A 39 17.24 0.72 -6.32
CA ASN A 39 15.96 0.98 -7.00
C ASN A 39 14.82 0.10 -6.49
N ARG A 40 15.09 -1.21 -6.35
CA ARG A 40 14.10 -2.17 -5.87
C ARG A 40 13.70 -1.91 -4.42
N HIS A 41 14.64 -1.47 -3.60
CA HIS A 41 14.38 -1.04 -2.22
C HIS A 41 13.45 0.18 -2.18
N ILE A 42 13.78 1.24 -2.92
CA ILE A 42 12.92 2.44 -3.06
C ILE A 42 11.52 2.02 -3.52
N GLU A 43 11.44 1.19 -4.56
CA GLU A 43 10.17 0.69 -5.08
C GLU A 43 9.38 -0.13 -4.05
N ALA A 44 10.04 -0.97 -3.26
CA ALA A 44 9.38 -1.75 -2.21
C ALA A 44 8.86 -0.86 -1.07
N GLU A 45 9.62 0.14 -0.64
CA GLU A 45 9.18 1.12 0.38
C GLU A 45 7.93 1.88 -0.10
N LEU A 46 7.91 2.31 -1.36
CA LEU A 46 6.77 3.04 -1.93
C LEU A 46 5.55 2.15 -2.21
N ASN A 47 5.76 0.96 -2.80
CA ASN A 47 4.66 0.14 -3.29
C ASN A 47 4.03 -0.72 -2.19
N ASN A 48 4.85 -1.27 -1.30
CA ASN A 48 4.39 -2.25 -0.32
C ASN A 48 4.10 -1.63 1.04
N LYS A 49 4.89 -0.62 1.44
CA LYS A 49 4.77 0.01 2.75
C LYS A 49 4.08 1.37 2.71
N GLY A 50 4.10 2.04 1.55
CA GLY A 50 3.56 3.40 1.43
C GLY A 50 4.45 4.45 2.12
N ASN A 51 5.71 4.12 2.41
CA ASN A 51 6.63 4.97 3.16
C ASN A 51 7.20 6.06 2.26
N LEU A 52 7.10 7.31 2.70
CA LEU A 52 7.74 8.46 2.04
C LEU A 52 9.13 8.76 2.60
N GLU A 53 9.41 8.38 3.84
CA GLU A 53 10.74 8.49 4.45
C GLU A 53 11.54 7.22 4.18
N ILE A 54 12.23 7.19 3.05
CA ILE A 54 13.00 6.02 2.62
C ILE A 54 14.36 6.03 3.31
N ILE A 55 14.61 5.04 4.17
CA ILE A 55 15.90 4.87 4.83
C ILE A 55 16.88 4.08 3.95
N CYS A 56 18.17 4.28 4.20
CA CYS A 56 19.23 3.44 3.66
C CYS A 56 18.96 1.97 3.95
N LEU A 57 19.19 1.13 2.94
CA LEU A 57 18.97 -0.31 2.98
C LEU A 57 20.07 -1.11 3.72
N VAL A 58 21.17 -0.46 4.11
CA VAL A 58 22.23 -1.10 4.90
C VAL A 58 21.77 -1.14 6.35
N GLU A 59 21.72 -2.32 6.97
CA GLU A 59 21.12 -2.54 8.30
C GLU A 59 21.70 -1.64 9.41
N SER A 60 22.99 -1.35 9.34
CA SER A 60 23.67 -0.45 10.30
C SER A 60 23.52 1.04 9.99
N CYS A 61 22.89 1.38 8.86
CA CYS A 61 22.70 2.75 8.40
C CYS A 61 21.23 3.16 8.51
N ARG A 62 20.96 4.26 9.23
CA ARG A 62 19.60 4.82 9.38
C ARG A 62 19.45 6.19 8.72
N GLN A 63 20.31 6.50 7.76
CA GLN A 63 20.23 7.76 7.03
C GLN A 63 19.01 7.74 6.11
N ILE A 64 18.24 8.82 6.14
CA ILE A 64 17.09 9.03 5.25
C ILE A 64 17.62 9.53 3.90
N MET A 65 17.03 9.04 2.82
CA MET A 65 17.31 9.49 1.47
C MET A 65 16.61 10.82 1.21
N ASP A 66 17.35 11.83 0.77
CA ASP A 66 16.75 13.09 0.33
C ASP A 66 16.06 12.92 -1.04
N TYR A 67 15.20 13.87 -1.41
CA TYR A 67 14.55 13.87 -2.73
C TYR A 67 15.57 13.70 -3.87
N SER A 68 16.67 14.44 -3.82
CA SER A 68 17.72 14.37 -4.85
C SER A 68 18.44 13.02 -4.88
N ASP A 69 18.53 12.31 -3.75
CA ASP A 69 19.13 10.98 -3.69
C ASP A 69 18.24 9.97 -4.43
N ILE A 70 16.93 10.05 -4.19
CA ILE A 70 15.93 9.23 -4.87
C ILE A 70 15.90 9.55 -6.36
N GLU A 71 15.88 10.83 -6.75
CA GLU A 71 15.89 11.26 -8.16
C GLU A 71 17.10 10.73 -8.95
N ASN A 72 18.28 10.72 -8.32
CA ASN A 72 19.51 10.26 -8.98
C ASN A 72 19.57 8.74 -9.16
N VAL A 73 18.84 7.98 -8.34
CA VAL A 73 18.89 6.52 -8.33
C VAL A 73 17.69 5.91 -9.01
N ALA A 74 16.49 6.45 -8.76
CA ALA A 74 15.21 5.90 -9.15
C ALA A 74 14.99 5.90 -10.67
N ARG A 75 14.39 4.83 -11.17
CA ARG A 75 13.80 4.82 -12.52
C ARG A 75 12.67 5.85 -12.63
N LYS A 76 12.45 6.38 -13.85
CA LYS A 76 11.46 7.44 -14.12
C LYS A 76 10.08 7.13 -13.56
N GLU A 77 9.62 5.89 -13.67
CA GLU A 77 8.28 5.51 -13.20
C GLU A 77 8.19 5.44 -11.67
N VAL A 78 9.28 5.05 -10.99
CA VAL A 78 9.37 5.04 -9.53
C VAL A 78 9.42 6.47 -9.01
N MET A 79 10.19 7.35 -9.67
CA MET A 79 10.23 8.77 -9.31
C MET A 79 8.87 9.45 -9.46
N ALA A 80 8.20 9.26 -10.61
CA ALA A 80 6.86 9.80 -10.83
C ALA A 80 5.83 9.27 -9.81
N ARG A 81 6.03 8.04 -9.30
CA ARG A 81 5.21 7.52 -8.20
C ARG A 81 5.54 8.20 -6.87
N TYR A 82 6.82 8.38 -6.56
CA TYR A 82 7.26 9.08 -5.35
C TYR A 82 6.71 10.52 -5.31
N ASP A 83 6.83 11.26 -6.40
CA ASP A 83 6.30 12.63 -6.54
C ASP A 83 4.80 12.67 -6.25
N ARG A 84 4.04 11.78 -6.89
CA ARG A 84 2.61 11.66 -6.65
C ARG A 84 2.31 11.33 -5.20
N MET A 85 3.06 10.44 -4.56
CA MET A 85 2.83 10.11 -3.15
C MET A 85 3.16 11.28 -2.23
N LEU A 86 4.21 12.07 -2.52
CA LEU A 86 4.54 13.29 -1.78
C LEU A 86 3.41 14.32 -1.91
N VAL A 87 2.92 14.57 -3.13
CA VAL A 87 1.77 15.44 -3.37
C VAL A 87 0.53 14.92 -2.65
N ASN A 88 0.27 13.61 -2.73
CA ASN A 88 -0.84 12.96 -2.03
C ASN A 88 -0.77 13.13 -0.51
N SER A 89 0.41 13.03 0.08
CA SER A 89 0.61 13.24 1.50
C SER A 89 0.49 14.70 1.90
N ALA A 90 1.00 15.63 1.08
CA ALA A 90 0.91 17.06 1.35
C ALA A 90 -0.52 17.59 1.26
N LEU A 91 -1.28 17.15 0.24
CA LEU A 91 -2.66 17.57 0.02
C LEU A 91 -3.66 16.78 0.87
N GLY A 92 -3.35 15.51 1.19
CA GLY A 92 -4.21 14.64 2.00
C GLY A 92 -4.39 15.10 3.45
N GLY A 93 -3.62 16.08 3.91
CA GLY A 93 -3.82 16.72 5.21
C GLY A 93 -5.05 17.64 5.27
N ASP A 94 -5.56 18.10 4.14
CA ASP A 94 -6.76 18.94 4.11
C ASP A 94 -8.03 18.05 4.17
N PRO A 95 -8.92 18.25 5.16
CA PRO A 95 -10.12 17.44 5.33
C PRO A 95 -11.10 17.54 4.15
N ASN A 96 -11.02 18.62 3.37
CA ASN A 96 -11.86 18.88 2.21
C ASN A 96 -11.21 18.47 0.89
N PHE A 97 -9.95 18.05 0.90
CA PHE A 97 -9.27 17.58 -0.29
C PHE A 97 -9.66 16.14 -0.63
N ARG A 98 -9.89 15.88 -1.92
CA ARG A 98 -10.22 14.55 -2.42
C ARG A 98 -9.52 14.28 -3.76
N TRP A 99 -9.05 13.04 -3.91
CA TRP A 99 -8.50 12.53 -5.17
C TRP A 99 -9.63 12.15 -6.14
N CYS A 100 -9.45 12.46 -7.42
CA CYS A 100 -10.36 12.01 -8.47
C CYS A 100 -10.41 10.47 -8.50
N LYS A 101 -11.63 9.92 -8.51
CA LYS A 101 -11.86 8.46 -8.51
C LYS A 101 -11.75 7.82 -9.90
N ASN A 102 -11.50 8.61 -10.94
CA ASN A 102 -11.12 8.08 -12.24
C ASN A 102 -9.65 7.64 -12.20
N SER A 103 -9.41 6.34 -12.33
CA SER A 103 -8.08 5.72 -12.31
C SER A 103 -7.13 6.26 -13.38
N LYS A 104 -7.64 6.89 -14.45
CA LYS A 104 -6.85 7.49 -15.53
C LYS A 104 -6.55 8.99 -15.34
N CYS A 105 -7.19 9.67 -14.37
CA CYS A 105 -7.07 11.12 -14.22
C CYS A 105 -5.91 11.52 -13.30
N GLY A 106 -5.90 11.01 -12.07
CA GLY A 106 -4.84 11.33 -11.10
C GLY A 106 -4.83 12.77 -10.56
N SER A 107 -5.79 13.62 -10.94
CA SER A 107 -5.98 14.95 -10.34
C SER A 107 -6.68 14.86 -8.99
N GLY A 108 -6.57 15.92 -8.19
CA GLY A 108 -7.34 16.09 -6.95
C GLY A 108 -7.79 17.54 -6.79
N GLN A 109 -8.78 17.77 -5.93
CA GLN A 109 -9.36 19.10 -5.70
C GLN A 109 -9.91 19.23 -4.29
N ILE A 110 -10.06 20.47 -3.83
CA ILE A 110 -10.71 20.83 -2.57
C ILE A 110 -12.20 21.01 -2.83
N HIS A 111 -13.04 20.47 -1.96
CA HIS A 111 -14.50 20.62 -2.03
C HIS A 111 -15.04 21.33 -0.81
N SER A 112 -15.15 22.66 -0.91
CA SER A 112 -15.52 23.54 0.20
C SER A 112 -16.94 23.30 0.76
N SER A 113 -17.86 22.80 -0.06
CA SER A 113 -19.24 22.51 0.36
C SER A 113 -19.37 21.25 1.23
N GLY A 114 -18.31 20.43 1.31
CA GLY A 114 -18.23 19.27 2.17
C GLY A 114 -19.38 18.27 1.97
N HIS A 115 -19.91 17.74 3.07
CA HIS A 115 -20.94 16.68 3.07
C HIS A 115 -22.34 17.15 2.63
N ASN A 116 -22.61 18.46 2.67
CA ASN A 116 -23.93 19.00 2.32
C ASN A 116 -24.20 18.92 0.82
N GLU A 117 -23.14 19.01 0.00
CA GLU A 117 -23.21 18.84 -1.45
C GLU A 117 -22.27 17.69 -1.85
N PRO A 118 -22.69 16.42 -1.69
CA PRO A 118 -21.78 15.28 -1.78
C PRO A 118 -21.33 14.98 -3.21
N ILE A 119 -21.93 15.60 -4.23
CA ILE A 119 -21.53 15.40 -5.63
C ILE A 119 -20.33 16.28 -5.93
N MET A 120 -19.16 15.67 -6.07
CA MET A 120 -18.00 16.34 -6.66
C MET A 120 -17.89 16.01 -8.14
N ARG A 121 -17.53 17.02 -8.94
CA ARG A 121 -17.15 16.87 -10.33
C ARG A 121 -15.67 17.23 -10.48
N CYS A 122 -14.88 16.29 -11.01
CA CYS A 122 -13.47 16.52 -11.27
C CYS A 122 -13.26 17.69 -12.24
N GLU A 123 -12.47 18.70 -11.88
CA GLU A 123 -12.18 19.85 -12.75
C GLU A 123 -11.37 19.47 -14.00
N SER A 124 -10.53 18.43 -13.90
CA SER A 124 -9.69 17.99 -15.01
C SER A 124 -10.42 17.09 -16.02
N CYS A 125 -11.16 16.07 -15.54
CA CYS A 125 -11.76 15.07 -16.41
C CYS A 125 -13.30 15.02 -16.38
N GLY A 126 -13.94 15.80 -15.51
CA GLY A 126 -15.40 15.83 -15.37
C GLY A 126 -16.03 14.61 -14.69
N GLN A 127 -15.25 13.60 -14.27
CA GLN A 127 -15.77 12.44 -13.56
C GLN A 127 -16.47 12.85 -12.26
N LYS A 128 -17.66 12.29 -12.01
CA LYS A 128 -18.39 12.49 -10.76
C LYS A 128 -17.98 11.47 -9.70
N SER A 129 -17.83 11.93 -8.47
CA SER A 129 -17.52 11.14 -7.28
C SER A 129 -18.33 11.61 -6.08
N CYS A 130 -18.53 10.72 -5.11
CA CYS A 130 -19.16 11.05 -3.84
C CYS A 130 -18.11 11.54 -2.83
N TYR A 131 -18.27 12.76 -2.32
CA TYR A 131 -17.41 13.34 -1.30
C TYR A 131 -17.47 12.57 0.04
N THR A 132 -18.67 12.15 0.43
CA THR A 132 -18.93 11.51 1.72
C THR A 132 -18.38 10.09 1.79
N HIS A 133 -18.56 9.30 0.73
CA HIS A 133 -18.13 7.89 0.68
C HIS A 133 -16.77 7.69 0.01
N ASP A 134 -16.21 8.74 -0.60
CA ASP A 134 -14.93 8.70 -1.27
C ASP A 134 -14.83 7.63 -2.40
N VAL A 135 -15.94 7.45 -3.13
CA VAL A 135 -16.09 6.50 -4.26
C VAL A 135 -16.60 7.19 -5.53
N LEU A 136 -16.67 6.46 -6.65
CA LEU A 136 -17.39 6.92 -7.84
C LEU A 136 -18.84 7.25 -7.49
N TRP A 137 -19.43 8.23 -8.18
CA TRP A 137 -20.78 8.66 -7.88
C TRP A 137 -21.78 7.51 -8.05
N HIS A 138 -22.49 7.19 -6.98
CA HIS A 138 -23.55 6.18 -6.95
C HIS A 138 -24.83 6.79 -7.54
N THR A 139 -24.97 6.69 -8.86
CA THR A 139 -26.14 7.17 -9.59
C THR A 139 -27.43 6.62 -8.99
N ASP A 140 -28.46 7.45 -8.93
CA ASP A 140 -29.81 7.09 -8.46
C ASP A 140 -29.92 6.72 -6.97
N LEU A 141 -28.84 6.82 -6.21
CA LEU A 141 -28.81 6.59 -4.78
C LEU A 141 -28.43 7.87 -4.03
N THR A 142 -29.23 8.20 -3.01
CA THR A 142 -28.79 9.15 -1.97
C THR A 142 -27.64 8.53 -1.17
N CYS A 143 -26.87 9.38 -0.49
CA CYS A 143 -25.79 8.88 0.36
C CYS A 143 -26.31 7.90 1.43
N THR A 144 -27.46 8.19 2.05
CA THR A 144 -28.07 7.30 3.05
C THR A 144 -28.40 5.92 2.48
N GLN A 145 -29.03 5.87 1.30
CA GLN A 145 -29.36 4.60 0.65
C GLN A 145 -28.11 3.80 0.27
N TYR A 146 -27.07 4.48 -0.22
CA TYR A 146 -25.79 3.84 -0.52
C TYR A 146 -25.18 3.22 0.74
N SER A 147 -25.14 3.96 1.86
CA SER A 147 -24.66 3.45 3.15
C SER A 147 -25.44 2.24 3.63
N ASP A 148 -26.76 2.24 3.49
CA ASP A 148 -27.61 1.10 3.89
C ASP A 148 -27.31 -0.15 3.05
N ILE A 149 -27.04 0.02 1.75
CA ILE A 149 -26.65 -1.09 0.87
C ILE A 149 -25.31 -1.67 1.30
N ILE A 150 -24.31 -0.81 1.52
CA ILE A 150 -22.98 -1.25 1.97
C ILE A 150 -23.08 -1.96 3.31
N LYS A 151 -23.82 -1.40 4.26
CA LYS A 151 -24.05 -2.00 5.57
C LYS A 151 -24.69 -3.39 5.47
N LYS A 152 -25.76 -3.53 4.67
CA LYS A 152 -26.42 -4.82 4.46
C LYS A 152 -25.50 -5.85 3.78
N ALA A 153 -24.68 -5.40 2.83
CA ALA A 153 -23.70 -6.27 2.17
C ALA A 153 -22.62 -6.75 3.15
N GLU A 154 -22.18 -5.87 4.06
CA GLU A 154 -21.22 -6.21 5.11
C GLU A 154 -21.83 -7.16 6.14
N GLU A 155 -23.07 -6.91 6.59
CA GLU A 155 -23.82 -7.83 7.46
C GLU A 155 -23.98 -9.21 6.80
N ALA A 156 -24.40 -9.28 5.54
CA ALA A 156 -24.51 -10.55 4.81
C ALA A 156 -23.16 -11.27 4.68
N THR A 157 -22.06 -10.51 4.50
CA THR A 157 -20.71 -11.06 4.47
C THR A 157 -20.33 -11.64 5.83
N GLN A 158 -20.64 -10.94 6.92
CA GLN A 158 -20.40 -11.44 8.29
C GLN A 158 -21.23 -12.68 8.60
N ASP A 159 -22.51 -12.71 8.20
CA ASP A 159 -23.37 -13.87 8.38
C ASP A 159 -22.86 -15.09 7.63
N LEU A 160 -22.41 -14.91 6.38
CA LEU A 160 -21.79 -15.96 5.60
C LEU A 160 -20.51 -16.47 6.29
N LEU A 161 -19.65 -15.57 6.77
CA LEU A 161 -18.46 -15.96 7.52
C LEU A 161 -18.83 -16.74 8.80
N ASN A 162 -19.86 -16.33 9.54
CA ASN A 162 -20.29 -17.00 10.76
C ASN A 162 -20.94 -18.38 10.50
N ARG A 163 -21.60 -18.54 9.36
CA ARG A 163 -22.20 -19.82 8.95
C ARG A 163 -21.16 -20.81 8.44
N GLU A 164 -20.25 -20.35 7.60
CA GLU A 164 -19.27 -21.22 6.93
C GLU A 164 -18.01 -21.45 7.79
N THR A 165 -17.75 -20.60 8.80
CA THR A 165 -16.55 -20.69 9.63
C THR A 165 -16.85 -20.54 11.13
N LYS A 166 -16.05 -21.21 11.97
CA LYS A 166 -16.03 -21.00 13.42
C LYS A 166 -14.63 -20.61 13.89
N ALA A 167 -14.55 -19.72 14.88
CA ALA A 167 -13.29 -19.35 15.51
C ALA A 167 -12.77 -20.48 16.40
N CYS A 168 -11.47 -20.78 16.32
CA CYS A 168 -10.81 -21.70 17.26
C CYS A 168 -10.91 -21.14 18.69
N PRO A 169 -11.42 -21.90 19.67
CA PRO A 169 -11.58 -21.43 21.05
C PRO A 169 -10.28 -20.98 21.72
N LYS A 170 -9.12 -21.50 21.27
CA LYS A 170 -7.82 -21.19 21.85
C LYS A 170 -7.11 -20.00 21.20
N CYS A 171 -7.18 -19.86 19.87
CA CYS A 171 -6.41 -18.84 19.13
C CYS A 171 -7.24 -17.85 18.31
N GLY A 172 -8.56 -18.00 18.26
CA GLY A 172 -9.47 -17.10 17.55
C GLY A 172 -9.47 -17.20 16.02
N VAL A 173 -8.53 -17.94 15.42
CA VAL A 173 -8.48 -18.11 13.96
C VAL A 173 -9.75 -18.81 13.47
N ARG A 174 -10.41 -18.22 12.46
CA ARG A 174 -11.57 -18.80 11.78
C ARG A 174 -11.17 -20.04 10.98
N ILE A 175 -11.90 -21.13 11.19
CA ILE A 175 -11.70 -22.45 10.57
C ILE A 175 -12.97 -22.78 9.81
N THR A 176 -12.85 -23.22 8.56
CA THR A 176 -13.96 -23.80 7.77
C THR A 176 -14.11 -25.28 8.08
N LYS A 177 -15.35 -25.78 8.15
CA LYS A 177 -15.62 -27.21 8.37
C LYS A 177 -15.20 -28.01 7.13
N ASN A 178 -14.36 -29.03 7.30
CA ASN A 178 -13.79 -29.80 6.19
C ASN A 178 -14.32 -31.25 6.17
N GLY A 179 -15.65 -31.44 6.24
CA GLY A 179 -16.29 -32.76 6.19
C GLY A 179 -17.44 -32.94 7.19
N GLY A 180 -17.85 -34.20 7.42
CA GLY A 180 -19.01 -34.54 8.25
C GLY A 180 -18.74 -34.66 9.76
N CYS A 181 -17.48 -34.81 10.19
CA CYS A 181 -17.15 -34.99 11.61
C CYS A 181 -17.20 -33.66 12.37
N ASN A 182 -17.81 -33.67 13.57
CA ASN A 182 -17.85 -32.50 14.45
C ASN A 182 -16.57 -32.34 15.28
N HIS A 183 -15.71 -33.35 15.36
CA HIS A 183 -14.41 -33.21 16.01
C HIS A 183 -13.44 -32.50 15.07
N MET A 184 -12.98 -31.30 15.45
CA MET A 184 -12.10 -30.47 14.63
C MET A 184 -10.80 -30.15 15.34
N THR A 185 -9.71 -30.13 14.58
CA THR A 185 -8.38 -29.76 15.07
C THR A 185 -7.95 -28.46 14.38
N CYS A 186 -7.51 -27.48 15.16
CA CYS A 186 -6.99 -26.23 14.64
C CYS A 186 -5.73 -26.48 13.79
N LYS A 187 -5.75 -26.06 12.51
CA LYS A 187 -4.65 -26.28 11.55
C LYS A 187 -3.44 -25.35 11.77
N ILE A 188 -3.55 -24.36 12.65
CA ILE A 188 -2.42 -23.50 13.01
C ILE A 188 -1.39 -24.35 13.76
N SER A 189 -0.18 -24.43 13.21
CA SER A 189 0.91 -25.28 13.68
C SER A 189 1.28 -25.05 15.15
N THR A 190 1.16 -23.80 15.62
CA THR A 190 1.41 -23.38 17.00
C THR A 190 0.21 -23.56 17.95
N CYS A 191 -1.00 -23.82 17.43
CA CYS A 191 -2.21 -23.96 18.24
C CYS A 191 -2.61 -25.42 18.47
N LYS A 192 -2.86 -26.16 17.38
CA LYS A 192 -3.30 -27.57 17.33
C LYS A 192 -4.43 -27.97 18.31
N HIS A 193 -5.22 -27.02 18.79
CA HIS A 193 -6.30 -27.29 19.73
C HIS A 193 -7.42 -28.08 19.06
N GLU A 194 -7.91 -29.11 19.74
CA GLU A 194 -9.03 -29.94 19.31
C GLU A 194 -10.31 -29.47 20.01
N PHE A 195 -11.38 -29.34 19.26
CA PHE A 195 -12.66 -28.86 19.76
C PHE A 195 -13.83 -29.45 18.97
N CYS A 196 -15.01 -29.47 19.58
CA CYS A 196 -16.23 -29.84 18.90
C CYS A 196 -16.78 -28.65 18.10
N TRP A 197 -17.24 -28.91 16.88
CA TRP A 197 -17.84 -27.92 16.00
C TRP A 197 -19.25 -27.50 16.44
N LEU A 198 -19.92 -28.25 17.31
CA LEU A 198 -21.25 -27.89 17.81
C LEU A 198 -21.18 -26.66 18.72
#